data_AF-A0A7U7HD01-F1
#
_entry.id   AF-A0A7U7HD01-F1
#
_cell.length_a   1.000
_cell.length_b   1.000
_cell.length_c   1.000
_cell.angle_alpha   90.00
_cell.angle_beta   90.00
_cell.angle_gamma   90.00
#
_symmetry.space_group_name_H-M   'P 1'
#
loop_
_entity.id
_entity.type
_entity.pdbx_description
1 polymer ?
#
loop_
_entity_poly.entity_id
_entity_poly.type
_entity_poly.pdbx_seq_one_letter_code
_entity_poly.pdbx_strand_id
1 'polypeptide(L)'
;MISHQEQKLYDELTEGCNFMPLPDKLLLMVENCNLTGEIHPEFPFICYHFHSYSYTKQQYEMLCNFHVKLLNKVQQHKMLSDNVANTVIVLREPLAHSGQSEYEDKNIAYWKDIVENTPEIRFRSEFRKYLI
;
A
#
# COMPACT_ATOMS: atom_id res chain seq x y z
N MET A 1 -5.76 7.36 16.79
CA MET A 1 -7.15 7.32 16.28
C MET A 1 -7.60 8.74 15.97
N ILE A 2 -8.14 8.95 14.77
CA ILE A 2 -8.69 10.25 14.34
C ILE A 2 -10.04 10.56 15.01
N SER A 3 -10.47 11.81 14.94
CA SER A 3 -11.78 12.24 15.42
C SER A 3 -12.92 11.78 14.49
N HIS A 4 -14.17 11.78 15.00
CA HIS A 4 -15.35 11.45 14.19
C HIS A 4 -15.54 12.38 12.99
N GLN A 5 -15.21 13.67 13.13
CA GLN A 5 -15.28 14.64 12.03
C GLN A 5 -14.25 14.32 10.93
N GLU A 6 -13.03 13.94 11.32
CA GLU A 6 -11.98 13.51 10.40
C GLU A 6 -12.35 12.21 9.70
N GLN A 7 -12.94 11.25 10.42
CA GLN A 7 -13.42 10.01 9.81
C GLN A 7 -14.49 10.29 8.77
N LYS A 8 -15.50 11.10 9.11
CA LYS A 8 -16.55 11.48 8.16
C LYS A 8 -15.98 12.16 6.92
N LEU A 9 -15.03 13.07 7.09
CA LEU A 9 -14.34 13.73 5.97
C LEU A 9 -13.57 12.71 5.11
N TYR A 10 -12.86 11.78 5.73
CA TYR A 10 -12.16 10.72 5.01
C TYR A 10 -13.14 9.87 4.18
N ASP A 11 -14.25 9.45 4.77
CA ASP A 11 -15.30 8.68 4.09
C ASP A 11 -15.84 9.46 2.88
N GLU A 12 -16.19 10.74 3.05
CA GLU A 12 -16.66 11.63 1.97
C GLU A 12 -15.62 11.81 0.84
N LEU A 13 -14.33 11.87 1.19
CA LEU A 13 -13.24 12.07 0.22
C LEU A 13 -12.84 10.79 -0.53
N THR A 14 -13.14 9.63 0.04
CA THR A 14 -12.82 8.31 -0.51
C THR A 14 -14.02 7.62 -1.15
N GLU A 15 -15.23 8.15 -0.97
CA GLU A 15 -16.45 7.63 -1.55
C GLU A 15 -16.34 7.44 -3.08
N GLY A 16 -16.72 6.26 -3.56
CA GLY A 16 -16.70 5.92 -4.98
C GLY A 16 -15.30 5.69 -5.59
N CYS A 17 -14.23 5.76 -4.79
CA CYS A 17 -12.90 5.41 -5.27
C CYS A 17 -12.81 3.91 -5.56
N ASN A 18 -12.39 3.58 -6.79
CA ASN A 18 -12.21 2.19 -7.21
C ASN A 18 -10.74 1.97 -7.60
N PHE A 19 -10.11 1.02 -6.90
CA PHE A 19 -8.74 0.61 -7.16
C PHE A 19 -8.59 -0.83 -7.63
N MET A 20 -9.63 -1.44 -8.19
CA MET A 20 -9.52 -2.73 -8.87
C MET A 20 -8.50 -2.66 -10.03
N PRO A 21 -7.64 -3.67 -10.24
CA PRO A 21 -7.69 -5.01 -9.64
C PRO A 21 -6.83 -5.20 -8.39
N LEU A 22 -6.49 -4.14 -7.63
CA LEU A 22 -5.79 -4.31 -6.36
C LEU A 22 -6.66 -5.10 -5.36
N PRO A 23 -6.06 -5.98 -4.54
CA PRO A 23 -6.82 -6.81 -3.62
C PRO A 23 -7.30 -6.02 -2.41
N ASP A 24 -8.44 -6.44 -1.85
CA ASP A 24 -9.05 -5.84 -0.66
C ASP A 24 -8.09 -5.79 0.53
N LYS A 25 -7.19 -6.78 0.69
CA LYS A 25 -6.18 -6.78 1.76
C LYS A 25 -5.30 -5.52 1.73
N LEU A 26 -4.87 -5.08 0.54
CA LEU A 26 -4.08 -3.84 0.41
C LEU A 26 -4.93 -2.62 0.75
N LEU A 27 -6.17 -2.56 0.25
CA LEU A 27 -7.06 -1.43 0.46
C LEU A 27 -7.44 -1.26 1.95
N LEU A 28 -7.66 -2.37 2.66
CA LEU A 28 -7.88 -2.37 4.11
C LEU A 28 -6.65 -1.91 4.89
N MET A 29 -5.43 -2.30 4.49
CA MET A 29 -4.20 -1.82 5.13
C MET A 29 -4.02 -0.31 4.97
N VAL A 30 -4.31 0.20 3.77
CA VAL A 30 -4.29 1.63 3.45
C VAL A 30 -5.30 2.38 4.32
N GLU A 31 -6.54 1.91 4.36
CA GLU A 31 -7.61 2.50 5.17
C GLU A 31 -7.26 2.50 6.66
N ASN A 32 -6.84 1.35 7.19
CA ASN A 32 -6.42 1.24 8.58
C ASN A 32 -5.30 2.24 8.90
N CYS A 33 -4.27 2.33 8.07
CA CYS A 33 -3.18 3.29 8.26
C CYS A 33 -3.69 4.74 8.25
N ASN A 34 -4.61 5.10 7.35
CA ASN A 34 -5.22 6.43 7.30
C ASN A 34 -6.05 6.75 8.57
N LEU A 35 -6.81 5.78 9.10
CA LEU A 35 -7.73 5.99 10.22
C LEU A 35 -7.06 5.87 11.60
N THR A 36 -6.07 4.99 11.74
CA THR A 36 -5.43 4.69 13.02
C THR A 36 -4.02 5.28 13.13
N GLY A 37 -3.31 5.43 12.01
CA GLY A 37 -1.89 5.76 11.94
C GLY A 37 -0.98 4.52 12.08
N GLU A 38 -1.55 3.34 12.22
CA GLU A 38 -0.80 2.09 12.40
C GLU A 38 -0.35 1.51 11.05
N ILE A 39 0.97 1.34 10.90
CA ILE A 39 1.57 0.71 9.72
C ILE A 39 1.72 -0.78 10.01
N HIS A 40 0.95 -1.60 9.30
CA HIS A 40 1.07 -3.05 9.41
C HIS A 40 2.48 -3.51 8.97
N PRO A 41 3.15 -4.45 9.67
CA PRO A 41 4.52 -4.87 9.34
C PRO A 41 4.71 -5.38 7.90
N GLU A 42 3.68 -6.01 7.34
CA GLU A 42 3.70 -6.53 5.96
C GLU A 42 3.47 -5.45 4.88
N PHE A 43 3.02 -4.25 5.26
CA PHE A 43 2.53 -3.25 4.32
C PHE A 43 3.60 -2.81 3.30
N PRO A 44 4.86 -2.51 3.70
CA PRO A 44 5.94 -2.24 2.75
C PRO A 44 6.16 -3.35 1.71
N PHE A 45 6.12 -4.61 2.13
CA PHE A 45 6.34 -5.76 1.25
C PHE A 45 5.21 -5.95 0.25
N ILE A 46 3.97 -5.69 0.68
CA ILE A 46 2.78 -5.68 -0.16
C ILE A 46 2.87 -4.56 -1.20
N CYS A 47 3.28 -3.36 -0.79
CA CYS A 47 3.56 -2.24 -1.68
C CYS A 47 4.58 -2.60 -2.76
N TYR A 48 5.71 -3.20 -2.37
CA TYR A 48 6.74 -3.63 -3.32
C TYR A 48 6.21 -4.63 -4.36
N HIS A 49 5.41 -5.61 -3.92
CA HIS A 49 4.85 -6.62 -4.82
C HIS A 49 3.99 -6.01 -5.93
N PHE A 50 3.08 -5.10 -5.57
CA PHE A 50 2.16 -4.47 -6.53
C PHE A 50 2.83 -3.40 -7.38
N HIS A 51 3.88 -2.73 -6.87
CA HIS A 51 4.71 -1.84 -7.67
C HIS A 51 5.49 -2.58 -8.76
N SER A 52 5.99 -3.78 -8.44
CA SER A 52 6.82 -4.59 -9.34
C SER A 52 6.03 -5.56 -10.22
N TYR A 53 4.71 -5.74 -10.00
CA TYR A 53 3.86 -6.60 -10.83
C TYR A 53 3.15 -5.80 -11.93
N SER A 54 3.47 -6.09 -13.19
CA SER A 54 3.06 -5.28 -14.34
C SER A 54 1.54 -5.14 -14.48
N TYR A 55 0.76 -6.18 -14.17
CA TYR A 55 -0.69 -6.17 -14.31
C TYR A 55 -1.38 -5.18 -13.36
N THR A 56 -0.86 -5.01 -12.14
CA THR A 56 -1.46 -4.13 -11.11
C THR A 56 -0.76 -2.78 -11.00
N LYS A 57 0.40 -2.62 -11.64
CA LYS A 57 1.28 -1.46 -11.45
C LYS A 57 0.57 -0.13 -11.72
N GLN A 58 -0.16 -0.02 -12.84
CA GLN A 58 -0.89 1.21 -13.17
C GLN A 58 -1.90 1.58 -12.08
N GLN A 59 -2.65 0.58 -11.59
CA GLN A 59 -3.66 0.80 -10.57
C GLN A 59 -3.05 1.15 -9.21
N TYR A 60 -1.91 0.53 -8.88
CA TYR A 60 -1.11 0.88 -7.71
C TYR A 60 -0.60 2.33 -7.78
N GLU A 61 -0.13 2.78 -8.95
CA GLU A 61 0.27 4.17 -9.15
C GLU A 61 -0.91 5.14 -9.04
N MET A 62 -2.11 4.75 -9.52
CA MET A 62 -3.34 5.53 -9.31
C MET A 62 -3.67 5.67 -7.83
N LEU A 63 -3.56 4.59 -7.04
CA LEU A 63 -3.74 4.61 -5.59
C LEU A 63 -2.73 5.55 -4.92
N CYS A 64 -1.45 5.48 -5.30
CA CYS A 64 -0.40 6.37 -4.79
C CYS A 64 -0.68 7.85 -5.11
N ASN A 65 -1.08 8.15 -6.35
CA ASN A 65 -1.41 9.51 -6.78
C ASN A 65 -2.66 10.05 -6.10
N PHE A 66 -3.66 9.19 -5.86
CA PHE A 66 -4.84 9.54 -5.08
C PHE A 66 -4.44 9.98 -3.66
N HIS A 67 -3.58 9.21 -2.98
CA HIS A 67 -3.18 9.53 -1.60
C HIS A 67 -2.37 10.83 -1.49
N VAL A 68 -1.56 11.16 -2.50
CA VAL A 68 -0.90 12.48 -2.56
C VAL A 68 -1.93 13.62 -2.67
N LYS A 69 -2.99 13.43 -3.46
CA LYS A 69 -4.08 14.42 -3.55
C LYS A 69 -4.90 14.47 -2.27
N LEU A 70 -5.15 13.33 -1.62
CA LEU A 70 -5.86 13.23 -0.36
C LEU A 70 -5.14 14.03 0.72
N LEU A 71 -3.81 13.87 0.84
CA LEU A 71 -2.97 14.61 1.78
C LEU A 71 -3.19 16.13 1.68
N ASN A 72 -3.20 16.66 0.46
CA ASN A 72 -3.46 18.09 0.23
C ASN A 72 -4.86 18.54 0.66
N LYS A 73 -5.86 17.65 0.61
CA LYS A 73 -7.23 17.96 1.03
C LYS A 73 -7.39 17.91 2.55
N VAL A 74 -6.65 17.04 3.23
CA VAL A 74 -6.77 16.84 4.68
C VAL A 74 -5.74 17.62 5.50
N GLN A 75 -4.87 18.41 4.87
CA GLN A 75 -3.78 19.15 5.53
C GLN A 75 -4.19 20.01 6.74
N GLN A 76 -5.43 20.48 6.80
CA GLN A 76 -5.95 21.26 7.94
C GLN A 76 -6.34 20.38 9.14
N HIS A 77 -6.45 19.07 8.95
CA HIS A 77 -6.83 18.07 9.93
C HIS A 77 -5.59 17.31 10.39
N LYS A 78 -4.92 17.81 11.42
CA LYS A 78 -3.56 17.37 11.79
C LYS A 78 -3.42 15.85 11.90
N MET A 79 -4.30 15.18 12.64
CA MET A 79 -4.17 13.74 12.87
C MET A 79 -4.40 12.94 11.59
N LEU A 80 -5.46 13.25 10.84
CA LEU A 80 -5.72 12.61 9.55
C LEU A 80 -4.60 12.90 8.54
N SER A 81 -4.08 14.12 8.51
CA SER A 81 -2.96 14.52 7.65
C SER A 81 -1.69 13.75 7.98
N ASP A 82 -1.35 13.63 9.26
CA ASP A 82 -0.18 12.87 9.71
C ASP A 82 -0.31 11.39 9.32
N ASN A 83 -1.50 10.81 9.51
CA ASN A 83 -1.78 9.43 9.12
C ASN A 83 -1.70 9.21 7.60
N VAL A 84 -2.33 10.08 6.81
CA VAL A 84 -2.27 10.00 5.34
C VAL A 84 -0.85 10.22 4.84
N ALA A 85 -0.05 11.09 5.48
CA ALA A 85 1.36 11.24 5.16
C ALA A 85 2.15 9.94 5.40
N ASN A 86 1.91 9.26 6.53
CA ASN A 86 2.50 7.94 6.80
C ASN A 86 2.12 6.92 5.72
N THR A 87 0.85 6.87 5.34
CA THR A 87 0.37 6.00 4.25
C THR A 87 1.07 6.32 2.93
N VAL A 88 1.22 7.60 2.58
CA VAL A 88 1.92 8.03 1.35
C VAL A 88 3.38 7.60 1.38
N ILE A 89 4.07 7.71 2.52
CA ILE A 89 5.46 7.27 2.68
C ILE A 89 5.57 5.77 2.34
N VAL A 90 4.73 4.93 2.95
CA VAL A 90 4.77 3.47 2.72
C VAL A 90 4.38 3.10 1.29
N LEU A 91 3.37 3.77 0.71
CA LEU A 91 2.97 3.56 -0.69
C LEU A 91 4.06 3.99 -1.69
N ARG A 92 4.90 4.97 -1.34
CA ARG A 92 5.96 5.47 -2.23
C ARG A 92 7.33 4.84 -1.94
N GLU A 93 7.47 4.08 -0.87
CA GLU A 93 8.70 3.39 -0.50
C GLU A 93 9.30 2.59 -1.66
N PRO A 94 8.54 1.76 -2.42
CA PRO A 94 9.12 1.01 -3.54
C PRO A 94 9.71 1.89 -4.64
N LEU A 95 9.11 3.07 -4.88
CA LEU A 95 9.60 4.03 -5.86
C LEU A 95 10.88 4.73 -5.37
N ALA A 96 10.92 5.09 -4.09
CA ALA A 96 12.08 5.76 -3.47
C ALA A 96 13.32 4.86 -3.41
N HIS A 97 13.12 3.54 -3.30
CA HIS A 97 14.18 2.55 -3.17
C HIS A 97 14.43 1.72 -4.44
N SER A 98 13.82 2.10 -5.57
CA SER A 98 14.02 1.41 -6.85
C SER A 98 15.51 1.38 -7.25
N GLY A 99 16.03 0.19 -7.57
CA GLY A 99 17.43 -0.02 -7.93
C GLY A 99 18.39 -0.14 -6.74
N GLN A 100 17.88 -0.11 -5.49
CA GLN A 100 18.69 -0.39 -4.31
C GLN A 100 18.63 -1.88 -3.98
N SER A 101 19.74 -2.59 -4.20
CA SER A 101 19.80 -4.04 -4.07
C SER A 101 19.39 -4.54 -2.68
N GLU A 102 19.84 -3.87 -1.61
CA GLU A 102 19.51 -4.28 -0.23
C GLU A 102 18.00 -4.24 0.05
N TYR A 103 17.31 -3.23 -0.47
CA TYR A 103 15.85 -3.12 -0.35
C TYR A 103 15.14 -4.20 -1.17
N GLU A 104 15.58 -4.41 -2.41
CA GLU A 104 15.01 -5.42 -3.30
C GLU A 104 15.21 -6.84 -2.75
N ASP A 105 16.42 -7.16 -2.29
CA ASP A 105 16.79 -8.45 -1.71
C ASP A 105 15.94 -8.77 -0.48
N LYS A 106 15.74 -7.79 0.41
CA LYS A 106 14.88 -7.95 1.60
C LYS A 106 13.43 -8.26 1.21
N ASN A 107 12.91 -7.58 0.20
CA ASN A 107 11.54 -7.79 -0.27
C ASN A 107 11.36 -9.14 -0.98
N ILE A 108 12.32 -9.52 -1.82
CA ILE A 108 12.35 -10.82 -2.50
C ILE A 108 12.43 -11.94 -1.47
N ALA A 109 13.31 -11.83 -0.46
CA ALA A 109 13.45 -12.83 0.60
C ALA A 109 12.14 -13.03 1.38
N TYR A 110 11.47 -11.93 1.76
CA TYR A 110 10.16 -11.99 2.42
C TYR A 110 9.14 -12.75 1.57
N TRP A 111 8.99 -12.38 0.29
CA TRP A 111 8.00 -13.04 -0.56
C TRP A 111 8.37 -14.48 -0.89
N LYS A 112 9.65 -14.80 -1.03
CA LYS A 112 10.11 -16.17 -1.23
C LYS A 112 9.70 -17.07 -0.06
N ASP A 113 9.97 -16.65 1.17
CA ASP A 113 9.55 -17.38 2.37
C ASP A 113 8.02 -17.60 2.41
N ILE A 114 7.24 -16.54 2.16
CA ILE A 114 5.78 -16.63 2.14
C ILE A 114 5.27 -17.59 1.07
N VAL A 115 5.83 -17.56 -0.14
CA VAL A 115 5.41 -18.40 -1.27
C VAL A 115 5.86 -19.86 -1.10
N GLU A 116 7.03 -20.09 -0.50
CA GLU A 116 7.50 -21.43 -0.16
C GLU A 116 6.60 -22.07 0.91
N ASN A 117 6.13 -21.30 1.88
CA ASN A 117 5.33 -21.81 3.01
C ASN A 117 3.82 -21.76 2.79
N THR A 118 3.33 -21.12 1.71
CA THR A 118 1.89 -20.97 1.42
C THR A 118 1.53 -21.59 0.05
N PRO A 119 1.11 -22.88 0.01
CA PRO A 119 0.84 -23.59 -1.23
C PRO A 119 -0.19 -22.92 -2.15
N GLU A 120 -1.16 -22.20 -1.59
CA GLU A 120 -2.28 -21.57 -2.30
C GLU A 120 -1.86 -20.42 -3.22
N ILE A 121 -0.76 -19.74 -2.90
CA ILE A 121 -0.24 -18.61 -3.70
C ILE A 121 0.90 -19.04 -4.63
N ARG A 122 1.53 -20.19 -4.37
CA ARG A 122 2.67 -20.72 -5.14
C ARG A 122 2.39 -20.84 -6.65
N PHE A 123 1.16 -21.15 -7.02
CA PHE A 123 0.79 -21.37 -8.42
C PHE A 123 0.27 -20.10 -9.12
N ARG A 124 0.09 -19.01 -8.39
CA ARG A 124 -0.43 -17.76 -8.94
C ARG A 124 0.67 -17.01 -9.69
N SER A 125 0.31 -16.42 -10.83
CA SER A 125 1.30 -15.91 -11.80
C SER A 125 2.08 -14.70 -11.24
N GLU A 126 1.44 -13.91 -10.38
CA GLU A 126 2.02 -12.73 -9.73
C GLU A 126 3.18 -13.06 -8.77
N PHE A 127 3.20 -14.26 -8.19
CA PHE A 127 4.21 -14.69 -7.23
C PHE A 127 5.36 -15.50 -7.85
N ARG A 128 5.25 -15.92 -9.11
CA ARG A 128 6.26 -16.77 -9.78
C ARG A 128 7.66 -16.16 -9.78
N LYS A 129 7.77 -14.83 -9.81
CA LYS A 129 9.06 -14.10 -9.80
C LYS A 129 9.89 -14.31 -8.54
N TYR A 130 9.28 -14.78 -7.44
CA TYR A 130 9.98 -15.04 -6.18
C TYR A 130 10.41 -16.51 -6.00
N LEU A 131 10.07 -17.37 -6.96
CA LEU A 131 10.45 -18.80 -6.99
C LEU A 131 11.68 -19.08 -7.86
N ILE A 132 12.20 -18.06 -8.55
CA ILE A 132 13.33 -18.16 -9.47
C ILE A 132 14.63 -17.86 -8.73
#